data_AF-A0A1I6T1X4-F1
#
_entry.id   AF-A0A1I6T1X4-F1
#
_cell.length_a   1.000
_cell.length_b   1.000
_cell.length_c   1.000
_cell.angle_alpha   90.00
_cell.angle_beta   90.00
_cell.angle_gamma   90.00
#
_symmetry.space_group_name_H-M   'P 1'
#
loop_
_entity.id
_entity.type
_entity.pdbx_description
1 polymer ?
#
loop_
_entity_poly.entity_id
_entity_poly.type
_entity_poly.pdbx_seq_one_letter_code
_entity_poly.pdbx_strand_id
1 'polypeptide(L)' 'MDDPRNEMDEEPAVFIAEETVELDARDRKAMADIDAGRFVSHEAVMRWLRSWGTDDELPPPKCGD' A
#
# COMPACT_ATOMS: atom_id res chain seq x y z
N MET A 1 36.60 -34.92 -2.09
CA MET A 1 35.40 -35.11 -1.27
C MET A 1 34.64 -33.82 -1.36
N ASP A 2 33.96 -33.62 -2.49
CA ASP A 2 33.03 -32.53 -2.67
C ASP A 2 31.81 -32.85 -1.81
N ASP A 3 31.55 -31.96 -0.88
CA ASP A 3 30.42 -32.00 0.03
C ASP A 3 29.16 -31.60 -0.74
N PRO A 4 28.18 -32.49 -0.99
CA PRO A 4 26.94 -32.15 -1.68
C PRO A 4 25.98 -31.49 -0.68
N ARG A 5 26.41 -30.40 -0.05
CA ARG A 5 25.51 -29.52 0.68
C ARG A 5 25.08 -28.41 -0.26
N ASN A 6 23.91 -28.62 -0.86
CA ASN A 6 22.77 -27.69 -0.86
C ASN A 6 22.01 -27.77 -2.19
N GLU A 7 21.19 -28.81 -2.39
CA GLU A 7 20.15 -28.86 -3.44
C GLU A 7 18.95 -27.95 -3.08
N MET A 8 19.20 -26.72 -2.60
CA MET A 8 18.14 -25.77 -2.20
C MET A 8 18.39 -24.32 -2.66
N ASP A 9 19.31 -24.08 -3.61
CA ASP A 9 19.63 -22.71 -4.07
C ASP A 9 18.75 -22.19 -5.22
N GLU A 10 17.63 -22.85 -5.54
CA GLU A 10 16.75 -22.39 -6.62
C GLU A 10 15.28 -22.58 -6.28
N GLU A 11 14.86 -22.05 -5.13
CA GLU A 11 13.45 -21.63 -4.99
C GLU A 11 13.25 -20.49 -6.00
N PRO A 12 12.47 -20.68 -7.08
CA PRO A 12 12.24 -19.61 -8.04
C PRO A 12 11.67 -18.42 -7.27
N ALA A 13 12.32 -17.27 -7.37
CA ALA A 13 11.81 -16.03 -6.81
C ALA A 13 10.34 -15.91 -7.25
N VAL A 14 9.43 -16.11 -6.29
CA VAL A 14 7.98 -16.22 -6.51
C VAL A 14 7.39 -14.92 -7.09
N PHE A 15 8.21 -13.87 -7.22
CA PHE A 15 7.87 -12.55 -7.73
C PHE A 15 8.69 -12.29 -9.01
N ILE A 16 8.07 -12.56 -10.15
CA ILE A 16 8.67 -12.60 -11.50
C ILE A 16 8.67 -11.19 -12.12
N ALA A 17 9.62 -10.87 -13.01
CA ALA A 17 9.85 -9.53 -13.60
C ALA A 17 8.67 -8.82 -14.29
N GLU A 18 7.54 -9.48 -14.58
CA GLU A 18 6.30 -8.82 -15.04
C GLU A 18 5.64 -8.00 -13.91
N GLU A 19 5.79 -8.46 -12.68
CA GLU A 19 5.27 -7.80 -11.49
C GLU A 19 5.95 -6.45 -11.25
N THR A 20 7.22 -6.29 -11.63
CA THR A 20 7.95 -5.02 -11.41
C THR A 20 7.42 -3.89 -12.29
N VAL A 21 7.07 -4.15 -13.56
CA VAL A 21 6.48 -3.14 -14.45
C VAL A 21 5.07 -2.75 -14.02
N GLU A 22 4.27 -3.71 -13.55
CA GLU A 22 2.95 -3.42 -12.98
C GLU A 22 3.03 -2.63 -11.68
N LEU A 23 3.97 -2.97 -10.79
CA LEU A 23 4.24 -2.22 -9.57
C LEU A 23 4.63 -0.78 -9.90
N ASP A 24 5.54 -0.58 -10.87
CA ASP A 24 5.94 0.74 -11.33
C ASP A 24 4.76 1.57 -11.88
N ALA A 25 3.83 0.93 -12.60
CA ALA A 25 2.64 1.60 -13.11
C ALA A 25 1.67 2.01 -11.98
N ARG A 26 1.51 1.17 -10.97
CA ARG A 26 0.69 1.45 -9.79
C ARG A 26 1.29 2.58 -8.95
N ASP A 27 2.61 2.59 -8.77
CA ASP A 27 3.32 3.64 -8.02
C ASP A 27 3.24 5.00 -8.72
N ARG A 28 3.42 5.05 -10.04
CA ARG A 28 3.22 6.29 -10.81
C ARG A 28 1.80 6.82 -10.69
N LYS A 29 0.80 5.94 -10.74
CA LYS A 29 -0.60 6.34 -10.54
C LYS A 29 -0.84 6.86 -9.14
N ALA A 30 -0.32 6.19 -8.11
CA ALA A 30 -0.44 6.61 -6.72
C ALA A 30 0.19 8.00 -6.50
N MET A 31 1.35 8.26 -7.09
CA MET A 31 1.97 9.59 -7.02
C MET A 31 1.13 10.66 -7.71
N ALA A 32 0.58 10.38 -8.89
CA ALA A 32 -0.33 11.29 -9.58
C ALA A 32 -1.65 11.52 -8.83
N ASP A 33 -2.12 10.55 -8.03
CA ASP A 33 -3.25 10.70 -7.12
C ASP A 33 -2.88 11.62 -5.94
N ILE A 34 -1.67 11.48 -5.38
CA ILE A 34 -1.14 12.36 -4.32
C ILE A 34 -1.02 13.81 -4.83
N ASP A 35 -0.37 14.03 -5.98
CA ASP A 35 -0.18 15.36 -6.57
C ASP A 35 -1.51 16.05 -6.90
N ALA A 36 -2.52 15.28 -7.29
CA ALA A 36 -3.86 15.79 -7.57
C ALA A 36 -4.75 15.92 -6.31
N GLY A 37 -4.23 15.63 -5.12
CA GLY A 37 -4.99 15.70 -3.87
C GLY A 37 -6.10 14.64 -3.75
N ARG A 38 -6.04 13.56 -4.53
CA ARG A 38 -6.97 12.42 -4.48
C ARG A 38 -6.61 11.44 -3.36
N PHE A 39 -6.33 11.98 -2.19
CA PHE A 39 -6.09 11.20 -0.97
C PHE A 39 -6.79 11.84 0.21
N VAL A 40 -7.08 11.02 1.22
CA VAL A 40 -7.59 11.49 2.51
C VAL A 40 -6.42 11.67 3.46
N SER A 41 -6.36 12.82 4.14
CA SER A 41 -5.31 13.08 5.12
C SER A 41 -5.40 12.11 6.31
N HIS A 42 -4.25 11.73 6.87
CA HIS A 42 -4.22 10.91 8.09
C HIS A 42 -5.01 11.56 9.24
N GLU A 43 -4.92 12.88 9.38
CA GLU A 43 -5.64 13.64 10.40
C GLU A 43 -7.16 13.51 10.24
N ALA A 44 -7.69 13.64 9.02
CA ALA A 44 -9.12 13.45 8.76
C ALA A 44 -9.59 12.03 9.09
N VAL A 45 -8.79 11.00 8.75
CA VAL A 45 -9.07 9.61 9.12
C VAL A 45 -9.07 9.44 10.64
N MET A 46 -8.08 9.99 11.35
CA MET A 46 -8.00 9.85 12.81
C MET A 46 -9.14 10.56 13.54
N ARG A 47 -9.54 11.74 13.08
CA ARG A 47 -10.70 12.46 13.61
C ARG A 47 -11.98 11.64 13.46
N TRP A 48 -12.18 11.03 12.30
CA TRP A 48 -13.31 10.15 12.04
C TRP A 48 -13.29 8.91 12.94
N LEU A 49 -12.18 8.17 12.99
CA LEU A 49 -12.06 6.97 13.82
C LEU A 49 -12.27 7.25 15.32
N ARG A 50 -11.86 8.42 15.80
CA ARG A 50 -12.07 8.83 17.21
C ARG A 50 -13.52 9.17 17.54
N SER A 51 -14.34 9.48 16.54
CA SER A 51 -15.76 9.77 16.73
C SER A 51 -16.62 8.53 16.83
N TRP A 52 -16.10 7.37 16.44
CA TRP A 52 -16.85 6.12 16.46
C TRP A 52 -17.27 5.72 17.87
N GLY A 53 -18.55 5.36 18.03
CA GLY A 53 -19.10 4.95 19.32
C GLY A 53 -19.31 6.08 20.31
N THR A 54 -19.26 7.35 19.86
CA THR A 54 -19.72 8.51 20.62
C THR A 54 -21.07 8.99 20.09
N ASP A 55 -21.72 9.90 20.81
CA ASP A 55 -22.97 10.54 20.34
C ASP A 55 -22.73 11.46 19.12
N ASP A 56 -21.48 11.85 18.85
CA ASP A 56 -21.05 12.75 17.77
C ASP A 56 -20.25 12.00 16.69
N GLU A 57 -20.72 10.81 16.27
CA GLU A 57 -20.05 10.05 15.22
C GLU A 57 -20.04 10.81 13.89
N LEU A 58 -18.84 10.97 13.33
CA LEU A 58 -18.60 11.73 12.10
C LEU A 58 -18.78 10.84 10.86
N PRO A 59 -19.19 11.41 9.72
CA PRO A 59 -19.20 10.69 8.46
C PRO A 59 -17.76 10.37 7.99
N PRO A 60 -17.59 9.34 7.13
CA PRO A 60 -16.29 9.05 6.53
C PRO A 60 -15.72 10.28 5.78
N PRO A 61 -14.43 10.58 5.97
CA PRO A 61 -13.77 11.72 5.32
C PRO A 61 -13.59 11.48 3.82
N LYS A 62 -13.55 12.59 3.07
CA LYS A 62 -13.37 12.64 1.62
C LYS A 62 -11.97 13.11 1.26
N CYS A 63 -11.59 12.94 0.00
CA CYS A 63 -10.31 13.46 -0.47
C CYS A 63 -10.29 14.98 -0.33
N GLY A 64 -9.20 15.52 0.21
CA GLY A 64 -9.04 16.95 0.49
C GLY A 64 -9.58 17.45 1.85
N ASP A 65 -10.14 16.57 2.69
CA ASP A 65 -10.59 16.89 4.07
C ASP A 65 -9.46 16.92 5.14
#